data_AF-V4AB85-F1
#
_entry.id   AF-V4AB85-F1
#
_cell.length_a   1.000
_cell.length_b   1.000
_cell.length_c   1.000
_cell.angle_alpha   90.00
_cell.angle_beta   90.00
_cell.angle_gamma   90.00
#
_symmetry.space_group_name_H-M   'P 1'
#
loop_
_entity.id
_entity.type
_entity.pdbx_description
1 polymer ?
#
loop_
_entity_poly.entity_id
_entity_poly.type
_entity_poly.pdbx_seq_one_letter_code
_entity_poly.pdbx_strand_id
1 'polypeptide(L)'
;DSDDSEDGEIHYKDDYDETSKVARQDSLARFLSNRPTKNDLIEKNIIPNKSDREKQQTKEAIESKLTRRLSLRPTQEELEQKNILHTQSTEERIMTKEEKKRYLIRKLSFRPSVEELKEKKIIKFNDYIEMTDAHEYDRRADKPWTRLTPKDKAVIRKELNEFKSKEMDVHDDSRHLTRY
;
A
#
# COMPACT_ATOMS: atom_id res chain seq x y z
N ASP A 1 -73.16 4.73 -64.55
CA ASP A 1 -71.81 4.36 -64.98
C ASP A 1 -71.14 3.56 -63.89
N SER A 2 -70.97 2.27 -64.18
CA SER A 2 -70.50 1.23 -63.28
C SER A 2 -68.97 1.24 -63.20
N ASP A 3 -68.42 1.21 -61.99
CA ASP A 3 -66.98 1.12 -61.73
C ASP A 3 -66.63 -0.34 -61.43
N ASP A 4 -66.09 -1.03 -62.44
CA ASP A 4 -65.79 -2.45 -62.47
C ASP A 4 -64.41 -2.69 -61.83
N SER A 5 -64.41 -3.15 -60.58
CA SER A 5 -63.18 -3.47 -59.84
C SER A 5 -62.68 -4.86 -60.23
N GLU A 6 -61.93 -4.93 -61.32
CA GLU A 6 -61.24 -6.14 -61.77
C GLU A 6 -60.02 -6.41 -60.85
N ASP A 7 -60.27 -7.04 -59.69
CA ASP A 7 -59.23 -7.61 -58.83
C ASP A 7 -58.65 -8.84 -59.51
N GLY A 8 -57.65 -8.60 -60.36
CA GLY A 8 -56.93 -9.65 -61.08
C GLY A 8 -56.34 -10.67 -60.09
N GLU A 9 -56.71 -11.93 -60.27
CA GLU A 9 -56.19 -13.07 -59.51
C GLU A 9 -54.66 -13.03 -59.45
N ILE A 10 -54.09 -12.88 -58.26
CA ILE A 10 -52.64 -12.92 -58.04
C ILE A 10 -52.19 -14.34 -58.37
N HIS A 11 -51.77 -14.52 -59.62
CA HIS A 11 -51.21 -15.77 -60.08
C HIS A 11 -49.85 -15.94 -59.43
N TYR A 12 -49.81 -16.67 -58.31
CA TYR A 12 -48.55 -17.16 -57.75
C TYR A 12 -47.89 -17.98 -58.85
N LYS A 13 -46.80 -17.44 -59.40
CA LYS A 13 -46.03 -18.10 -60.43
C LYS A 13 -45.37 -19.32 -59.79
N ASP A 14 -45.98 -20.48 -59.98
CA ASP A 14 -45.48 -21.79 -59.52
C ASP A 14 -44.21 -22.23 -60.26
N ASP A 15 -43.59 -21.37 -61.09
CA ASP A 15 -42.22 -21.53 -61.62
C ASP A 15 -41.16 -21.18 -60.56
N TYR A 16 -41.31 -21.71 -59.36
CA TYR A 16 -40.19 -21.81 -58.44
C TYR A 16 -39.32 -22.96 -58.94
N ASP A 17 -38.33 -22.62 -59.77
CA ASP A 17 -37.26 -23.50 -60.19
C ASP A 17 -36.78 -24.33 -58.99
N GLU A 18 -36.72 -25.65 -59.15
CA GLU A 18 -36.47 -26.60 -58.07
C GLU A 18 -35.13 -26.29 -57.37
N THR A 19 -34.19 -25.74 -58.14
CA THR A 19 -32.91 -25.18 -57.69
C THR A 19 -33.06 -24.01 -56.70
N SER A 20 -34.05 -23.13 -56.92
CA SER A 20 -34.35 -21.98 -56.07
C SER A 20 -35.04 -22.40 -54.77
N LYS A 21 -35.88 -23.45 -54.82
CA LYS A 21 -36.45 -24.09 -53.62
C LYS A 21 -35.34 -24.70 -52.76
N VAL A 22 -34.41 -25.43 -53.38
CA VAL A 22 -33.25 -26.04 -52.70
C VAL A 22 -32.33 -24.97 -52.11
N ALA A 23 -31.96 -23.93 -52.87
CA ALA A 23 -31.13 -22.84 -52.36
C ALA A 23 -31.77 -22.08 -51.18
N ARG A 24 -33.10 -21.91 -51.19
CA ARG A 24 -33.86 -21.32 -50.08
C ARG A 24 -33.89 -22.25 -48.87
N GLN A 25 -34.07 -23.56 -49.07
CA GLN A 25 -34.03 -24.55 -48.00
C GLN A 25 -32.64 -24.62 -47.34
N ASP A 26 -31.57 -24.60 -48.13
CA ASP A 26 -30.19 -24.61 -47.65
C ASP A 26 -29.85 -23.33 -46.87
N SER A 27 -30.30 -22.17 -47.36
CA SER A 27 -30.12 -20.89 -46.67
C SER A 27 -30.86 -20.86 -45.33
N LEU A 28 -32.11 -21.32 -45.30
CA LEU A 28 -32.92 -21.40 -44.08
C LEU A 28 -32.30 -22.36 -43.06
N ALA A 29 -31.83 -23.53 -43.50
CA ALA A 29 -31.16 -24.50 -42.64
C ALA A 29 -29.89 -23.91 -41.99
N ARG A 30 -29.11 -23.11 -42.74
CA ARG A 30 -27.96 -22.37 -42.20
C ARG A 30 -28.38 -21.35 -41.14
N PHE A 31 -29.40 -20.53 -41.40
CA PHE A 31 -29.88 -19.54 -40.41
C PHE A 31 -30.46 -20.17 -39.14
N LEU A 32 -31.15 -21.31 -39.26
CA LEU A 32 -31.67 -22.05 -38.11
C LEU A 32 -30.55 -22.72 -37.30
N SER A 33 -29.52 -23.25 -37.97
CA SER A 33 -28.34 -23.84 -37.31
C SER A 33 -27.54 -22.80 -36.52
N ASN A 34 -27.49 -21.57 -37.05
CA ASN A 34 -26.80 -20.44 -36.42
C ASN A 34 -27.75 -19.56 -35.57
N ARG A 35 -28.94 -20.05 -35.23
CA ARG A 35 -29.92 -19.27 -34.47
C ARG A 35 -29.42 -19.04 -33.04
N PRO A 36 -29.31 -17.78 -32.58
CA PRO A 36 -28.95 -17.48 -31.20
C PRO A 36 -29.97 -18.05 -30.22
N THR A 37 -29.51 -18.43 -29.02
CA THR A 37 -30.41 -18.88 -27.97
C THR A 37 -31.25 -17.73 -27.43
N LYS A 38 -32.37 -18.04 -26.79
CA LYS A 38 -33.22 -17.02 -26.14
C LYS A 38 -32.42 -16.21 -25.10
N ASN A 39 -31.47 -16.86 -24.41
CA ASN A 39 -30.62 -16.19 -23.43
C ASN A 39 -29.67 -15.20 -24.11
N ASP A 40 -29.07 -15.55 -25.25
CA ASP A 40 -28.19 -14.64 -26.01
C ASP A 40 -28.96 -13.39 -26.47
N LEU A 41 -30.23 -13.55 -26.85
CA LEU A 41 -31.09 -12.44 -27.25
C LEU A 41 -31.50 -11.56 -26.06
N ILE A 42 -31.66 -12.14 -24.87
CA ILE A 42 -31.90 -11.39 -23.63
C ILE A 42 -30.65 -10.60 -23.22
N GLU A 43 -29.47 -11.21 -23.29
CA GLU A 43 -28.19 -10.57 -22.97
C GLU A 43 -27.89 -9.41 -23.92
N LYS A 44 -28.20 -9.59 -25.20
CA LYS A 44 -28.15 -8.52 -26.22
C LYS A 44 -29.32 -7.52 -26.12
N ASN A 45 -30.20 -7.67 -25.13
CA ASN A 45 -31.34 -6.81 -24.87
C ASN A 45 -32.33 -6.68 -26.06
N ILE A 46 -32.38 -7.72 -26.91
CA ILE A 46 -33.33 -7.84 -28.04
C ILE A 46 -34.68 -8.35 -27.52
N ILE A 47 -34.65 -9.28 -26.55
CA ILE A 47 -35.85 -9.79 -25.87
C ILE A 47 -35.83 -9.27 -24.43
N PRO A 48 -36.82 -8.46 -24.00
CA PRO A 48 -36.94 -8.06 -22.61
C PRO A 48 -37.21 -9.26 -21.72
N ASN A 49 -36.45 -9.40 -20.63
CA ASN A 49 -36.64 -10.45 -19.62
C ASN A 49 -37.49 -10.03 -18.41
N LYS A 50 -37.79 -8.73 -18.29
CA LYS A 50 -38.54 -8.12 -17.19
C LYS A 50 -39.77 -7.39 -17.70
N SER A 51 -40.81 -7.35 -16.86
CA SER A 51 -42.00 -6.53 -17.13
C SER A 51 -41.65 -5.03 -17.05
N ASP A 52 -42.40 -4.19 -17.75
CA ASP A 52 -42.19 -2.74 -17.72
C ASP A 52 -42.38 -2.14 -16.33
N ARG A 53 -43.29 -2.72 -15.52
CA ARG A 53 -43.44 -2.34 -14.11
C ARG A 53 -42.17 -2.60 -13.30
N GLU A 54 -41.53 -3.75 -13.50
CA GLU A 54 -40.29 -4.10 -12.80
C GLU A 54 -39.13 -3.21 -13.26
N LYS A 55 -39.05 -2.90 -14.56
CA LYS A 55 -38.08 -1.94 -15.08
C LYS A 55 -38.25 -0.58 -14.41
N GLN A 56 -39.48 -0.08 -14.34
CA GLN A 56 -39.78 1.21 -13.71
C GLN A 56 -39.39 1.23 -12.22
N GLN A 57 -39.72 0.17 -11.48
CA GLN A 57 -39.30 0.05 -10.07
C GLN A 57 -37.78 0.01 -9.92
N THR A 58 -37.06 -0.74 -10.77
CA THR A 58 -35.59 -0.75 -10.73
C THR A 58 -35.01 0.61 -11.08
N LYS A 59 -35.61 1.32 -12.03
CA LYS A 59 -35.21 2.67 -12.42
C LYS A 59 -35.36 3.65 -11.26
N GLU A 60 -36.52 3.67 -10.60
CA GLU A 60 -36.79 4.52 -9.43
C GLU A 60 -35.85 4.21 -8.25
N ALA A 61 -35.56 2.93 -8.01
CA ALA A 61 -34.60 2.51 -6.99
C ALA A 61 -33.16 2.97 -7.31
N ILE A 62 -32.75 2.89 -8.58
CA ILE A 62 -31.45 3.39 -9.04
C ILE A 62 -31.40 4.92 -8.93
N GLU A 63 -32.47 5.60 -9.34
CA GLU A 63 -32.58 7.06 -9.32
C GLU A 63 -32.47 7.61 -7.89
N SER A 64 -33.27 7.09 -6.96
CA SER A 64 -33.20 7.47 -5.54
C SER A 64 -31.81 7.24 -4.94
N LYS A 65 -31.18 6.09 -5.24
CA LYS A 65 -29.82 5.78 -4.80
C LYS A 65 -28.79 6.72 -5.40
N LEU A 66 -28.90 7.06 -6.68
CA LEU A 66 -28.00 7.96 -7.38
C LEU A 66 -28.11 9.38 -6.82
N THR A 67 -29.32 9.90 -6.66
CA THR A 67 -29.57 11.24 -6.08
C THR A 67 -28.91 11.37 -4.70
N ARG A 68 -29.05 10.35 -3.84
CA ARG A 68 -28.37 10.31 -2.53
C ARG A 68 -26.84 10.27 -2.64
N ARG A 69 -26.27 9.55 -3.61
CA ARG A 69 -24.81 9.47 -3.81
C ARG A 69 -24.24 10.78 -4.34
N LEU A 70 -24.99 11.47 -5.21
CA LEU A 70 -24.59 12.74 -5.77
C LEU A 70 -24.67 13.88 -4.73
N SER A 71 -25.66 13.86 -3.84
CA SER A 71 -25.75 14.86 -2.76
C SER A 71 -24.62 14.74 -1.73
N LEU A 72 -24.08 13.53 -1.55
CA LEU A 72 -22.96 13.23 -0.67
C LEU A 72 -21.62 13.12 -1.42
N ARG A 73 -21.55 13.61 -2.66
CA ARG A 73 -20.35 13.47 -3.49
C ARG A 73 -19.21 14.32 -2.91
N PRO A 74 -18.06 13.71 -2.54
CA PRO A 74 -16.89 14.45 -2.05
C PRO A 74 -16.36 15.44 -3.08
N THR A 75 -15.73 16.51 -2.60
CA THR A 75 -15.07 17.48 -3.49
C THR A 75 -13.76 16.92 -4.03
N GLN A 76 -13.24 17.53 -5.09
CA GLN A 76 -11.97 17.13 -5.67
C GLN A 76 -10.82 17.26 -4.66
N GLU A 77 -10.77 18.38 -3.94
CA GLU A 77 -9.73 18.66 -2.94
C GLU A 77 -9.74 17.63 -1.79
N GLU A 78 -10.93 17.22 -1.33
CA GLU A 78 -11.05 16.16 -0.31
C GLU A 78 -10.47 14.82 -0.78
N LEU A 79 -10.65 14.49 -2.06
CA LEU A 79 -10.10 13.27 -2.64
C LEU A 79 -8.58 13.35 -2.81
N GLU A 80 -8.04 14.54 -3.09
CA GLU A 80 -6.59 14.79 -3.15
C GLU A 80 -5.95 14.69 -1.76
N GLN A 81 -6.57 15.29 -0.74
CA GLN A 81 -6.12 15.20 0.65
C GLN A 81 -6.14 13.75 1.19
N LYS A 82 -7.14 12.96 0.78
CA LYS A 82 -7.24 11.53 1.10
C LYS A 82 -6.31 10.66 0.25
N ASN A 83 -5.51 11.26 -0.65
CA ASN A 83 -4.58 10.58 -1.53
C ASN A 83 -5.27 9.52 -2.43
N ILE A 84 -6.49 9.83 -2.87
CA ILE A 84 -7.27 9.03 -3.82
C ILE A 84 -7.07 9.59 -5.23
N LEU A 85 -7.31 10.89 -5.39
CA LEU A 85 -7.04 11.60 -6.63
C LEU A 85 -5.63 12.17 -6.58
N HIS A 86 -4.87 12.00 -7.66
CA HIS A 86 -3.51 12.53 -7.77
C HIS A 86 -3.48 13.48 -8.98
N THR A 87 -2.98 14.70 -8.77
CA THR A 87 -2.87 15.74 -9.82
C THR A 87 -1.63 15.54 -10.70
N GLN A 88 -0.59 14.94 -10.14
CA GLN A 88 0.69 14.69 -10.81
C GLN A 88 0.68 13.40 -11.64
N SER A 89 1.47 13.39 -12.72
CA SER A 89 1.68 12.17 -13.51
C SER A 89 2.35 11.09 -12.68
N THR A 90 2.14 9.83 -13.07
CA THR A 90 2.78 8.68 -12.41
C THR A 90 4.31 8.79 -12.44
N GLU A 91 4.88 9.26 -13.55
CA GLU A 91 6.31 9.47 -13.73
C GLU A 91 6.87 10.56 -12.79
N GLU A 92 6.17 11.71 -12.68
CA GLU A 92 6.56 12.79 -11.78
C GLU A 92 6.54 12.35 -10.31
N ARG A 93 5.58 11.50 -9.92
CA ARG A 93 5.53 10.93 -8.57
C ARG A 93 6.69 10.00 -8.28
N ILE A 94 7.14 9.23 -9.29
CA ILE A 94 8.33 8.37 -9.16
C ILE A 94 9.58 9.24 -9.02
N MET A 95 9.75 10.23 -9.89
CA MET A 95 10.88 11.16 -9.84
C MET A 95 10.98 11.90 -8.50
N THR A 96 9.87 12.48 -8.02
CA THR A 96 9.84 13.18 -6.72
C THR A 96 10.14 12.24 -5.55
N LYS A 97 9.70 10.97 -5.62
CA LYS A 97 10.04 9.95 -4.62
C LYS A 97 11.53 9.61 -4.65
N GLU A 98 12.11 9.46 -5.84
CA GLU A 98 13.54 9.21 -6.00
C GLU A 98 14.41 10.37 -5.54
N GLU A 99 14.01 11.61 -5.84
CA GLU A 99 14.65 12.81 -5.33
C GLU A 99 14.60 12.90 -3.81
N LYS A 100 13.42 12.66 -3.21
CA LYS A 100 13.27 12.60 -1.75
C LYS A 100 14.14 11.51 -1.13
N LYS A 101 14.21 10.34 -1.77
CA LYS A 101 15.09 9.23 -1.33
C LYS A 101 16.56 9.63 -1.40
N ARG A 102 17.02 10.19 -2.51
CA ARG A 102 18.40 10.68 -2.67
C ARG A 102 18.73 11.75 -1.63
N TYR A 103 17.83 12.70 -1.42
CA TYR A 103 18.00 13.75 -0.42
C TYR A 103 18.11 13.18 1.00
N LEU A 104 17.23 12.25 1.38
CA LEU A 104 17.24 11.62 2.70
C LEU A 104 18.53 10.83 2.94
N ILE A 105 18.98 10.03 1.98
CA ILE A 105 20.25 9.28 2.09
C ILE A 105 21.41 10.24 2.35
N ARG A 106 21.48 11.33 1.60
CA ARG A 106 22.49 12.37 1.81
C ARG A 106 22.37 13.02 3.19
N LYS A 107 21.15 13.30 3.68
CA LYS A 107 20.96 13.88 5.02
C LYS A 107 21.39 12.93 6.13
N LEU A 108 21.12 11.64 5.97
CA LEU A 108 21.54 10.62 6.92
C LEU A 108 23.04 10.35 6.88
N SER A 109 23.71 10.55 5.74
CA SER A 109 25.18 10.41 5.66
C SER A 109 25.92 11.51 6.43
N PHE A 110 25.33 12.70 6.55
CA PHE A 110 25.86 13.80 7.37
C PHE A 110 25.22 13.84 8.77
N ARG A 111 24.77 12.70 9.28
CA ARG A 111 24.21 12.61 10.63
C ARG A 111 25.35 12.76 11.66
N PRO A 112 25.30 13.76 12.56
CA PRO A 112 26.31 13.95 13.59
C PRO A 112 26.43 12.73 14.51
N SER A 113 27.64 12.47 15.01
CA SER A 113 27.82 11.50 16.08
C SER A 113 27.17 11.97 17.38
N VAL A 114 26.90 11.03 18.28
CA VAL A 114 26.36 11.33 19.62
C VAL A 114 27.35 12.18 20.41
N GLU A 115 28.66 11.92 20.24
CA GLU A 115 29.70 12.65 20.92
C GLU A 115 29.75 14.13 20.49
N GLU A 116 29.65 14.40 19.19
CA GLU A 116 29.51 15.77 18.67
C GLU A 116 28.27 16.49 19.23
N LEU A 117 27.16 15.78 19.42
CA LEU A 117 25.95 16.34 20.00
C LEU A 117 26.11 16.66 21.49
N LYS A 118 26.88 15.85 22.24
CA LYS A 118 27.22 16.11 23.65
C LYS A 118 28.15 17.31 23.78
N GLU A 119 29.19 17.40 22.96
CA GLU A 119 30.12 18.55 22.93
C GLU A 119 29.38 19.85 22.67
N LYS A 120 28.43 19.82 21.73
CA LYS A 120 27.56 20.96 21.41
C LYS A 120 26.43 21.17 22.42
N LYS A 121 26.34 20.34 23.48
CA LYS A 121 25.30 20.37 24.52
C LYS A 121 23.86 20.32 23.96
N ILE A 122 23.69 19.67 22.81
CA ILE A 122 22.38 19.45 22.16
C ILE A 122 21.67 18.28 22.83
N ILE A 123 22.41 17.24 23.21
CA ILE A 123 21.89 16.03 23.85
C ILE A 123 22.49 15.87 25.25
N LYS A 124 21.66 15.48 26.23
CA LYS A 124 22.11 15.23 27.61
C LYS A 124 22.29 13.74 27.86
N PHE A 125 22.92 13.40 28.98
CA PHE A 125 23.20 12.01 29.36
C PHE A 125 21.93 11.13 29.53
N ASN A 126 20.77 11.74 29.81
CA ASN A 126 19.49 11.02 29.94
C ASN A 126 18.76 10.85 28.60
N ASP A 127 19.11 11.59 27.57
CA ASP A 127 18.35 11.63 26.31
C ASP A 127 18.77 10.50 25.36
N TYR A 128 19.99 9.98 25.54
CA TYR A 128 20.53 8.90 24.74
C TYR A 128 21.30 7.93 25.64
N ILE A 129 20.73 6.73 25.79
CA ILE A 129 21.31 5.64 26.57
C ILE A 129 21.64 4.53 25.58
N GLU A 130 22.92 4.15 25.51
CA GLU A 130 23.34 2.97 24.77
C GLU A 130 23.19 1.75 25.68
N MET A 131 22.26 0.86 25.35
CA MET A 131 22.20 -0.46 25.96
C MET A 131 23.34 -1.30 25.38
N THR A 132 24.32 -1.60 26.20
CA THR A 132 25.35 -2.60 25.90
C THR A 132 25.03 -3.89 26.63
N ASP A 133 25.22 -5.02 25.95
CA ASP A 133 25.04 -6.32 26.57
C ASP A 133 26.08 -6.52 27.66
N ALA A 134 25.62 -6.78 28.88
CA ALA A 134 26.51 -7.08 29.98
C ALA A 134 27.09 -8.49 29.79
N HIS A 135 28.39 -8.65 30.03
CA HIS A 135 29.00 -9.98 30.05
C HIS A 135 28.31 -10.83 31.12
N GLU A 136 27.82 -11.99 30.72
CA GLU A 136 27.18 -12.95 31.61
C GLU A 136 28.27 -13.75 32.32
N TYR A 137 28.67 -13.28 33.50
CA TYR A 137 29.57 -14.00 34.40
C TYR A 137 28.81 -14.47 35.64
N ASP A 138 29.25 -15.60 36.19
CA ASP A 138 28.65 -16.17 37.39
C ASP A 138 28.90 -15.27 38.62
N ARG A 139 27.87 -14.49 38.98
CA ARG A 139 27.89 -13.59 40.15
C ARG A 139 27.81 -14.34 41.49
N ARG A 140 27.59 -15.65 41.46
CA ARG A 140 27.51 -16.54 42.63
C ARG A 140 28.78 -17.34 42.87
N ALA A 141 29.78 -17.22 42.00
CA ALA A 141 31.07 -17.86 42.18
C ALA A 141 31.78 -17.42 43.48
N ASP A 142 32.72 -18.25 43.96
CA ASP A 142 33.50 -17.98 45.16
C ASP A 142 34.28 -16.66 45.03
N LYS A 143 34.33 -15.92 46.12
CA LYS A 143 34.80 -14.53 46.18
C LYS A 143 36.15 -14.53 46.88
N PRO A 144 37.27 -14.71 46.17
CA PRO A 144 38.58 -14.92 46.79
C PRO A 144 38.98 -13.78 47.74
N TRP A 145 38.46 -12.56 47.54
CA TRP A 145 38.66 -11.43 48.43
C TRP A 145 38.05 -11.59 49.83
N THR A 146 37.12 -12.51 50.03
CA THR A 146 36.56 -12.84 51.35
C THR A 146 37.58 -13.54 52.26
N ARG A 147 38.62 -14.15 51.68
CA ARG A 147 39.71 -14.82 52.42
C ARG A 147 40.98 -13.99 52.55
N LEU A 148 40.95 -12.71 52.18
CA LEU A 148 42.14 -11.87 52.18
C LEU A 148 42.64 -11.56 53.60
N THR A 149 43.92 -11.84 53.87
CA THR A 149 44.54 -11.49 55.16
C THR A 149 44.80 -9.98 55.27
N PRO A 150 45.02 -9.44 56.49
CA PRO A 150 45.40 -8.03 56.66
C PRO A 150 46.67 -7.63 55.88
N LYS A 151 47.61 -8.57 55.74
CA LYS A 151 48.85 -8.38 54.97
C LYS A 151 48.54 -8.26 53.48
N ASP A 152 47.72 -9.15 52.94
CA ASP A 152 47.31 -9.12 51.53
C ASP A 152 46.56 -7.83 51.21
N LYS A 153 45.66 -7.38 52.10
CA LYS A 153 44.96 -6.10 51.97
C LYS A 153 45.93 -4.92 51.92
N ALA A 154 47.02 -4.96 52.69
CA ALA A 154 48.04 -3.93 52.66
C ALA A 154 48.85 -3.94 51.35
N VAL A 155 49.21 -5.13 50.85
CA VAL A 155 49.91 -5.29 49.57
C VAL A 155 49.04 -4.79 48.42
N ILE A 156 47.77 -5.22 48.34
CA ILE A 156 46.84 -4.74 47.31
C ILE A 156 46.66 -3.22 47.38
N ARG A 157 46.55 -2.64 48.58
CA ARG A 157 46.48 -1.17 48.72
C ARG A 157 47.71 -0.47 48.18
N LYS A 158 48.91 -1.01 48.47
CA LYS A 158 50.17 -0.45 47.96
C LYS A 158 50.23 -0.55 46.44
N GLU A 159 49.96 -1.73 45.89
CA GLU A 159 49.96 -1.99 44.45
C GLU A 159 48.94 -1.09 43.71
N LEU A 160 47.74 -0.91 44.27
CA LEU A 160 46.73 -0.02 43.71
C LEU A 160 47.15 1.45 43.76
N ASN A 161 47.79 1.91 44.83
CA ASN A 161 48.30 3.29 44.90
C ASN A 161 49.43 3.50 43.90
N GLU A 162 50.32 2.52 43.74
CA GLU A 162 51.42 2.56 42.78
C GLU A 162 50.90 2.60 41.34
N PHE A 163 49.91 1.76 41.01
CA PHE A 163 49.24 1.79 39.70
C PHE A 163 48.53 3.13 39.44
N LYS A 164 47.77 3.65 40.41
CA LYS A 164 47.10 4.96 40.27
C LYS A 164 48.08 6.12 40.13
N SER A 165 49.26 6.02 40.73
CA SER A 165 50.30 7.05 40.61
C SER A 165 51.01 7.03 39.24
N LYS A 166 51.05 5.85 38.59
CA LYS A 166 51.87 5.63 37.39
C LYS A 166 51.06 5.59 36.09
N GLU A 167 49.88 4.97 36.11
CA GLU A 167 49.09 4.67 34.90
C GLU A 167 47.85 5.56 34.75
N MET A 168 47.30 6.06 35.85
CA MET A 168 46.09 6.89 35.81
C MET A 168 46.46 8.36 35.64
N ASP A 169 46.06 8.93 34.51
CA ASP A 169 46.23 10.36 34.26
C ASP A 169 45.23 11.15 35.13
N VAL A 170 45.74 11.83 36.16
CA VAL A 170 44.94 12.66 37.06
C VAL A 170 45.01 14.10 36.57
N HIS A 171 43.86 14.69 36.26
CA HIS A 171 43.77 16.11 35.88
C HIS A 171 44.44 17.00 36.94
N ASP A 172 45.23 17.97 36.50
CA ASP A 172 46.10 18.77 37.40
C ASP A 172 45.33 19.41 38.56
N ASP A 173 44.14 19.95 38.28
CA ASP A 173 43.27 20.54 39.31
C ASP A 173 42.80 19.55 40.38
N SER A 174 42.79 18.24 40.11
CA SER A 174 42.32 17.20 41.04
C SER A 174 43.45 16.45 41.74
N ARG A 175 44.72 16.74 41.43
CA ARG A 175 45.89 16.07 42.05
C ARG A 175 45.92 16.21 43.57
N HIS A 176 45.45 17.33 44.11
CA HIS A 176 45.40 17.58 45.55
C HIS A 176 44.42 16.68 46.32
N LEU A 177 43.45 16.07 45.64
CA LEU A 177 42.46 15.14 46.22
C LEU A 177 42.98 13.69 46.26
N THR A 178 44.10 13.43 45.59
CA THR A 178 44.70 12.11 45.56
C THR A 178 45.73 11.96 46.67
N ARG A 179 45.52 10.98 47.55
CA ARG A 179 46.48 10.56 48.59
C ARG A 179 47.14 9.28 48.11
N TYR A 180 48.21 9.42 47.32
CA TYR A 180 49.16 8.34 47.03
C TYR A 180 50.49 8.71 47.67
#